data_AF-A0A3C0ADR7-F1
#
_entry.id   AF-A0A3C0ADR7-F1
#
_cell.length_a   1.000
_cell.length_b   1.000
_cell.length_c   1.000
_cell.angle_alpha   90.00
_cell.angle_beta   90.00
_cell.angle_gamma   90.00
#
_symmetry.space_group_name_H-M   'P 1'
#
loop_
_entity.id
_entity.type
_entity.pdbx_description
1 polymer ?
#
loop_
_entity_poly.entity_id
_entity_poly.type
_entity_poly.pdbx_seq_one_letter_code
_entity_poly.pdbx_strand_id
1 'polypeptide(L)'
;MAWPELSIEDFPPRRDDEPSSLRQDIIDELSDHFACALNRELLKNSDEDLAKQRVLSQFGDPIKIARQLWLDAMKEKIMSQRIMTGISAVMTVCCIAVVGIAWSMMQESRAFNLQMLEQFKLAQEKSASETSGELQPILFQLEQEGSEEQPAIGFEGTLSKGDGNNPVFTLEAVSDKNGLLDFGKLPWGNYILTLKAPWGAAPQAEQITTIPGRKYEQTIICPAHAPRDVQVEFQVNWESMPDDQEYFLLCDFRSIDFEKTTRGRIFRLISSEKIQDRHWLYRHNMNKESERSVYLIDVKNDRVTRCPLAADGKYENLDPQKLTWYPTVEILQGIYSSPTVYLIKKNELSQLAEINVLYAPKVLWFQNNNLKFGNYPVPQASTGLFVTPFRNIEIDPELVVNMTPSELKQIHGFKADRSTIETYTASEKQPNVWKINIPDLFPITLESGSLNSAL
;
A
#
# COMPACT_ATOMS: atom_id res chain seq x y z
N MET A 1 -1.87 37.36 -58.13
CA MET A 1 -2.23 38.54 -57.31
C MET A 1 -1.20 38.63 -56.21
N ALA A 2 -0.39 39.68 -56.17
CA ALA A 2 0.62 39.87 -55.13
C ALA A 2 -0.04 40.51 -53.89
N TRP A 3 -0.39 39.66 -52.93
CA TRP A 3 -0.65 40.02 -51.53
C TRP A 3 0.71 40.08 -50.79
N PRO A 4 0.88 40.72 -49.62
CA PRO A 4 2.18 40.72 -48.96
C PRO A 4 2.67 39.28 -48.75
N GLU A 5 3.82 38.95 -49.34
CA GLU A 5 4.43 37.63 -49.21
C GLU A 5 4.97 37.49 -47.78
N LEU A 6 4.21 36.84 -46.91
CA LEU A 6 4.70 36.44 -45.60
C LEU A 6 5.81 35.42 -45.79
N SER A 7 6.99 35.74 -45.27
CA SER A 7 8.14 34.83 -45.31
C SER A 7 8.34 34.18 -43.95
N ILE A 8 8.97 33.00 -43.97
CA ILE A 8 9.45 32.31 -42.76
C ILE A 8 10.43 33.21 -41.97
N GLU A 9 11.11 34.13 -42.66
CA GLU A 9 12.03 35.11 -42.08
C GLU A 9 11.33 36.19 -41.23
N ASP A 10 10.01 36.37 -41.38
CA ASP A 10 9.24 37.34 -40.61
C ASP A 10 8.92 36.88 -39.17
N PHE A 11 9.13 35.59 -38.88
CA PHE A 11 8.93 34.98 -37.57
C PHE A 11 10.17 35.11 -36.66
N PRO A 12 10.02 34.99 -35.33
CA PRO A 12 11.16 34.95 -34.41
C PRO A 12 12.17 33.82 -34.74
N PRO A 13 13.41 33.87 -34.21
CA PRO A 13 14.41 32.83 -34.43
C PRO A 13 13.90 31.42 -34.10
N ARG A 14 14.32 30.43 -34.90
CA ARG A 14 13.85 29.03 -34.77
C ARG A 14 14.31 28.43 -33.44
N ARG A 15 13.38 27.73 -32.78
CA ARG A 15 13.66 26.96 -31.56
C ARG A 15 13.73 25.47 -31.87
N ASP A 16 14.51 24.73 -31.07
CA ASP A 16 14.66 23.28 -31.23
C ASP A 16 13.37 22.50 -30.94
N ASP A 17 12.47 23.06 -30.12
CA ASP A 17 11.20 22.46 -29.70
C ASP A 17 9.99 22.89 -30.55
N GLU A 18 10.24 23.71 -31.58
CA GLU A 18 9.24 24.23 -32.50
C GLU A 18 8.83 23.16 -33.53
N PRO A 19 7.52 22.88 -33.71
CA PRO A 19 7.06 21.95 -34.74
C PRO A 19 7.52 22.39 -36.13
N SER A 20 8.00 21.45 -36.94
CA SER A 20 8.60 21.76 -38.24
C SER A 20 7.61 22.37 -39.25
N SER A 21 6.31 22.15 -39.09
CA SER A 21 5.26 22.70 -39.97
C SER A 21 4.65 24.01 -39.49
N LEU A 22 4.79 24.37 -38.20
CA LEU A 22 4.02 25.44 -37.55
C LEU A 22 4.07 26.79 -38.29
N ARG A 23 5.25 27.17 -38.77
CA ARG A 23 5.43 28.45 -39.51
C ARG A 23 4.72 28.42 -40.84
N GLN A 24 4.82 27.31 -41.57
CA GLN A 24 4.19 27.15 -42.87
C GLN A 24 2.67 27.11 -42.70
N ASP A 25 2.18 26.37 -41.70
CA ASP A 25 0.76 26.27 -41.37
C ASP A 25 0.15 27.66 -41.08
N ILE A 26 0.86 28.53 -40.33
CA ILE A 26 0.42 29.91 -40.06
C ILE A 26 0.43 30.76 -41.33
N ILE A 27 1.46 30.64 -42.17
CA ILE A 27 1.56 31.40 -43.43
C ILE A 27 0.43 31.01 -44.38
N ASP A 28 0.18 29.71 -44.55
CA ASP A 28 -0.83 29.19 -45.47
C ASP A 28 -2.23 29.62 -45.02
N GLU A 29 -2.56 29.44 -43.74
CA GLU A 29 -3.88 29.80 -43.20
C GLU A 29 -4.14 31.32 -43.27
N LEU A 30 -3.14 32.15 -42.96
CA LEU A 30 -3.28 33.60 -43.09
C LEU A 30 -3.44 34.00 -44.56
N SER A 31 -2.64 33.42 -45.46
CA SER A 31 -2.70 33.71 -46.89
C SER A 31 -4.08 33.37 -47.46
N ASP A 32 -4.65 32.23 -47.09
CA ASP A 32 -6.00 31.81 -47.49
C ASP A 32 -7.07 32.77 -46.97
N HIS A 33 -7.01 33.13 -45.68
CA HIS A 33 -7.96 34.07 -45.10
C HIS A 33 -7.91 35.46 -45.74
N PHE A 34 -6.70 35.98 -45.98
CA PHE A 34 -6.52 37.26 -46.63
C PHE A 34 -6.96 37.25 -48.09
N ALA A 35 -6.67 36.18 -48.84
CA ALA A 35 -7.14 36.01 -50.21
C ALA A 35 -8.67 35.95 -50.29
N CYS A 36 -9.30 35.21 -49.36
CA CYS A 36 -10.75 35.16 -49.25
C CYS A 36 -11.35 36.54 -48.91
N ALA A 37 -10.75 37.27 -47.98
CA ALA A 37 -11.19 38.61 -47.59
C ALA A 37 -11.06 39.61 -48.75
N LEU A 38 -9.95 39.55 -49.51
CA LEU A 38 -9.74 40.39 -50.68
C LEU A 38 -10.77 40.10 -51.76
N ASN A 39 -10.97 38.83 -52.11
CA ASN A 39 -11.96 38.45 -53.13
C ASN A 39 -13.37 38.93 -52.75
N ARG A 40 -13.71 38.90 -51.46
CA ARG A 40 -14.98 39.42 -50.97
C ARG A 40 -15.12 40.94 -51.12
N GLU A 41 -14.05 41.69 -50.95
CA GLU A 41 -14.06 43.15 -51.16
C GLU A 41 -14.04 43.52 -52.64
N LEU A 42 -13.31 42.76 -53.48
CA LEU A 42 -13.30 42.94 -54.94
C LEU A 42 -14.67 42.72 -55.58
N LEU A 43 -15.49 41.83 -55.02
CA LEU A 43 -16.88 41.64 -55.46
C LEU A 43 -17.78 42.86 -55.14
N LYS A 44 -17.40 43.69 -54.17
CA LYS A 44 -18.14 44.91 -53.80
C LYS A 44 -17.62 46.15 -54.52
N ASN A 45 -16.32 46.20 -54.82
CA ASN A 45 -15.69 47.30 -55.52
C ASN A 45 -14.57 46.75 -56.41
N SER A 46 -14.60 47.08 -57.70
CA SER A 46 -13.62 46.57 -58.68
C SER A 46 -12.23 47.22 -58.59
N ASP A 47 -12.05 48.21 -57.71
CA ASP A 47 -10.75 48.83 -57.42
C ASP A 47 -9.93 47.98 -56.43
N GLU A 48 -8.86 47.35 -56.95
CA GLU A 48 -8.01 46.41 -56.20
C GLU A 48 -7.20 47.07 -55.07
N ASP A 49 -6.73 48.29 -55.28
CA ASP A 49 -5.90 49.00 -54.29
C ASP A 49 -6.74 49.45 -53.09
N LEU A 50 -7.95 49.91 -53.36
CA LEU A 50 -8.90 50.29 -52.33
C LEU A 50 -9.43 49.07 -51.56
N ALA A 51 -9.64 47.94 -52.23
CA ALA A 51 -10.00 46.66 -51.59
C ALA A 51 -8.87 46.14 -50.67
N LYS A 52 -7.61 46.18 -51.14
CA LYS A 52 -6.41 45.86 -50.34
C LYS A 52 -6.33 46.69 -49.06
N GLN A 53 -6.48 48.00 -49.19
CA GLN A 53 -6.38 48.92 -48.06
C GLN A 53 -7.47 48.66 -47.01
N ARG A 54 -8.69 48.34 -47.46
CA ARG A 54 -9.81 48.00 -46.55
C ARG A 54 -9.56 46.71 -45.78
N VAL A 55 -9.11 45.66 -46.45
CA VAL A 55 -8.79 44.38 -45.80
C VAL A 55 -7.68 44.56 -44.77
N LEU A 56 -6.59 45.27 -45.10
CA LEU A 56 -5.51 45.57 -44.15
C LEU A 56 -5.99 46.44 -42.98
N SER A 57 -6.90 47.39 -43.22
CA SER A 57 -7.48 48.20 -42.14
C SER A 57 -8.37 47.40 -41.20
N GLN A 58 -8.99 46.32 -41.68
CA GLN A 58 -9.92 45.49 -40.92
C GLN A 58 -9.19 44.36 -40.17
N PHE A 59 -8.26 43.69 -40.82
CA PHE A 59 -7.53 42.56 -40.25
C PHE A 59 -6.26 43.01 -39.50
N GLY A 60 -5.64 44.11 -39.91
CA GLY A 60 -4.38 44.58 -39.36
C GLY A 60 -3.17 44.13 -40.18
N ASP A 61 -1.97 44.38 -39.63
CA ASP A 61 -0.70 44.04 -40.26
C ASP A 61 -0.45 42.51 -40.22
N PRO A 62 -0.36 41.83 -41.38
CA PRO A 62 -0.25 40.37 -41.44
C PRO A 62 0.98 39.83 -40.70
N ILE A 63 2.09 40.59 -40.67
CA ILE A 63 3.32 40.18 -39.99
C ILE A 63 3.11 40.17 -38.48
N LYS A 64 2.39 41.15 -37.94
CA LYS A 64 2.11 41.22 -36.50
C LYS A 64 1.19 40.08 -36.06
N ILE A 65 0.19 39.75 -36.87
CA ILE A 65 -0.75 38.66 -36.61
C ILE A 65 -0.01 37.31 -36.64
N ALA A 66 0.84 37.09 -37.66
CA ALA A 66 1.66 35.88 -37.77
C ALA A 66 2.55 35.67 -36.54
N ARG A 67 3.21 36.74 -36.06
CA ARG A 67 4.03 36.69 -34.84
C ARG A 67 3.22 36.40 -33.58
N GLN A 68 2.01 36.95 -33.50
CA GLN A 68 1.12 36.72 -32.35
C GLN A 68 0.64 35.26 -32.31
N LEU A 69 0.20 34.72 -33.45
CA LEU A 69 -0.20 33.31 -33.56
C LEU A 69 0.94 32.35 -33.22
N TRP A 70 2.16 32.67 -33.67
CA TRP A 70 3.35 31.90 -33.30
C TRP A 70 3.63 31.94 -31.79
N LEU A 71 3.52 33.11 -31.17
CA LEU A 71 3.72 33.26 -29.72
C LEU A 71 2.66 32.50 -28.94
N ASP A 72 1.39 32.55 -29.36
CA ASP A 72 0.30 31.85 -28.70
C ASP A 72 0.46 30.32 -28.81
N ALA A 73 0.85 29.81 -29.99
CA ALA A 73 1.13 28.39 -30.20
C ALA A 73 2.34 27.88 -29.38
N MET A 74 3.38 28.70 -29.21
CA MET A 74 4.58 28.34 -28.47
C MET A 74 4.49 28.63 -26.96
N LYS A 75 3.48 29.37 -26.51
CA LYS A 75 3.34 29.86 -25.13
C LYS A 75 3.36 28.73 -24.11
N GLU A 76 2.63 27.65 -24.37
CA GLU A 76 2.54 26.51 -23.45
C GLU A 76 3.88 25.80 -23.30
N LYS A 77 4.61 25.58 -24.40
CA LYS A 77 5.94 24.97 -24.36
C LYS A 77 6.96 25.84 -23.63
N ILE A 78 6.95 27.15 -23.90
CA ILE A 78 7.84 28.11 -23.25
C ILE A 78 7.55 28.19 -21.73
N MET A 79 6.28 28.17 -21.33
CA MET A 79 5.91 28.17 -19.90
C MET A 79 6.26 26.84 -19.22
N SER A 80 5.98 25.71 -19.88
CA SER A 80 6.30 24.37 -19.36
C SER A 80 7.79 24.19 -19.11
N GLN A 81 8.64 24.60 -20.06
CA GLN A 81 10.09 24.50 -19.92
C GLN A 81 10.63 25.36 -18.76
N ARG A 82 10.09 26.57 -18.57
CA ARG A 82 10.47 27.46 -17.46
C ARG A 82 10.05 26.91 -16.10
N ILE A 83 8.85 26.34 -16.01
CA ILE A 83 8.35 25.71 -14.79
C ILE A 83 9.20 24.47 -14.46
N MET A 84 9.47 23.61 -15.44
CA MET A 84 10.25 22.38 -15.25
C MET A 84 11.69 22.67 -14.80
N THR A 85 12.33 23.71 -15.37
CA THR A 85 13.67 24.16 -14.95
C THR A 85 13.65 24.69 -13.52
N GLY A 86 12.62 25.47 -13.16
CA GLY A 86 12.42 25.96 -11.80
C GLY A 86 12.24 24.84 -10.77
N ILE A 87 11.40 23.85 -11.07
CA ILE A 87 11.15 22.69 -10.19
C ILE A 87 12.42 21.85 -10.03
N SER A 88 13.17 21.62 -11.12
CA SER A 88 14.41 20.83 -11.07
C SER A 88 15.48 21.49 -10.18
N ALA A 89 15.61 22.82 -10.25
CA ALA A 89 16.51 23.57 -9.39
C ALA A 89 16.11 23.49 -7.91
N VAL A 90 14.81 23.63 -7.62
CA VAL A 90 14.28 23.50 -6.25
C VAL A 90 14.52 22.09 -5.70
N MET A 91 14.23 21.06 -6.49
CA MET A 91 14.46 19.66 -6.10
C MET A 91 15.93 19.40 -5.78
N THR A 92 16.85 19.94 -6.58
CA THR A 92 18.30 19.81 -6.34
C THR A 92 18.71 20.45 -5.01
N VAL A 93 18.21 21.66 -4.72
CA VAL A 93 18.46 22.35 -3.44
C VAL A 93 17.87 21.57 -2.26
N CYS A 94 16.66 21.03 -2.40
CA CYS A 94 16.05 20.19 -1.37
C CYS A 94 16.85 18.91 -1.11
N CYS A 95 17.35 18.24 -2.15
CA CYS A 95 18.19 17.05 -1.98
C CYS A 95 19.49 17.37 -1.23
N ILE A 96 20.17 18.47 -1.57
CA ILE A 96 21.38 18.91 -0.86
C ILE A 96 21.07 19.24 0.60
N ALA A 97 19.95 19.92 0.87
CA ALA A 97 19.52 20.24 2.22
C ALA A 97 19.22 18.98 3.06
N VAL A 98 18.54 17.99 2.49
CA VAL A 98 18.25 16.72 3.19
C VAL A 98 19.54 15.98 3.55
N VAL A 99 20.51 15.91 2.63
CA VAL A 99 21.81 15.29 2.91
C VAL A 99 22.57 16.07 4.00
N GLY A 100 22.55 17.40 3.96
CA GLY A 100 23.16 18.25 4.99
C GLY A 100 22.52 18.08 6.37
N ILE A 101 21.19 18.02 6.43
CA ILE A 101 20.45 17.78 7.68
C ILE A 101 20.74 16.38 8.21
N ALA A 102 20.72 15.35 7.36
CA ALA A 102 21.04 13.98 7.78
C ALA A 102 22.47 13.86 8.32
N TRP A 103 23.45 14.50 7.67
CA TRP A 103 24.83 14.56 8.16
C TRP A 103 24.93 15.29 9.50
N SER A 104 24.25 16.42 9.66
CA SER A 104 24.20 17.18 10.91
C SER A 104 23.57 16.38 12.04
N MET A 105 22.44 15.72 11.80
CA MET A 105 21.76 14.86 12.78
C MET A 105 22.63 13.67 13.18
N MET A 106 23.36 13.07 12.24
CA MET A 106 24.30 11.98 12.52
C MET A 106 25.49 12.45 13.38
N GLN A 107 25.98 13.67 13.14
CA GLN A 107 27.07 14.26 13.92
C GLN A 107 26.60 14.67 15.33
N GLU A 108 25.40 15.25 15.45
CA GLU A 108 24.77 15.57 16.74
C GLU A 108 24.44 14.31 17.54
N SER A 109 23.92 13.26 16.90
CA SER A 109 23.67 11.96 17.55
C SER A 109 24.96 11.35 18.11
N ARG A 110 26.08 11.40 17.35
CA ARG A 110 27.39 10.96 17.85
C ARG A 110 27.86 11.78 19.06
N ALA A 111 27.72 13.09 19.01
CA ALA A 111 28.12 13.98 20.10
C ALA A 111 27.24 13.79 21.36
N PHE A 112 25.92 13.62 21.17
CA PHE A 112 24.97 13.33 22.24
C PHE A 112 25.24 11.97 22.87
N ASN A 113 25.50 10.93 22.07
CA ASN A 113 25.88 9.61 22.56
C ASN A 113 27.17 9.66 23.40
N LEU A 114 28.18 10.42 22.95
CA LEU A 114 29.42 10.61 23.71
C LEU A 114 29.21 11.39 25.01
N GLN A 115 28.46 12.48 24.98
CA GLN A 115 28.16 13.27 26.19
C GLN A 115 27.33 12.47 27.20
N MET A 116 26.40 11.66 26.72
CA MET A 116 25.57 10.81 27.58
C MET A 116 26.38 9.66 28.18
N LEU A 117 27.27 9.04 27.41
CA LEU A 117 28.26 8.07 27.93
C LEU A 117 29.16 8.69 29.00
N GLU A 118 29.54 9.96 28.84
CA GLU A 118 30.33 10.70 29.82
C GLU A 118 29.52 11.01 31.09
N GLN A 119 28.26 11.43 30.96
CA GLN A 119 27.34 11.57 32.10
C GLN A 119 27.10 10.24 32.82
N PHE A 120 27.03 9.13 32.09
CA PHE A 120 26.93 7.79 32.70
C PHE A 120 28.20 7.41 33.44
N LYS A 121 29.40 7.65 32.88
CA LYS A 121 30.66 7.44 33.60
C LYS A 121 30.68 8.22 34.91
N LEU A 122 30.31 9.49 34.87
CA LEU A 122 30.29 10.37 36.04
C LEU A 122 29.22 9.96 37.07
N ALA A 123 28.05 9.50 36.62
CA ALA A 123 27.01 8.97 37.51
C ALA A 123 27.45 7.64 38.15
N GLN A 124 28.13 6.78 37.40
CA GLN A 124 28.65 5.49 37.85
C GLN A 124 29.82 5.65 38.85
N GLU A 125 30.69 6.64 38.64
CA GLU A 125 31.74 7.02 39.60
C GLU A 125 31.17 7.54 40.92
N LYS A 126 30.05 8.28 40.89
CA LYS A 126 29.36 8.76 42.10
C LYS A 126 28.61 7.66 42.85
N SER A 127 28.32 6.54 42.20
CA SER A 127 27.62 5.39 42.78
C SER A 127 28.57 4.26 43.22
N ALA A 128 29.87 4.54 43.35
CA ALA A 128 30.90 3.57 43.73
C ALA A 128 30.79 3.08 45.20
N SER A 129 29.75 2.31 45.47
CA SER A 129 29.75 1.22 46.43
C SER A 129 28.98 0.06 45.79
N GLU A 130 29.53 -0.48 44.70
CA GLU A 130 29.50 -1.90 44.28
C GLU A 130 29.89 -2.02 42.79
N THR A 131 31.08 -2.57 42.55
CA THR A 131 31.65 -3.01 41.26
C THR A 131 31.84 -1.99 40.13
N SER A 132 33.11 -1.76 39.77
CA SER A 132 33.57 -1.04 38.58
C SER A 132 32.89 -1.57 37.32
N GLY A 133 32.03 -0.76 36.69
CA GLY A 133 31.24 -1.16 35.53
C GLY A 133 32.03 -1.02 34.23
N GLU A 134 32.73 -2.07 33.82
CA GLU A 134 33.37 -2.13 32.50
C GLU A 134 32.33 -2.03 31.37
N LEU A 135 32.57 -1.14 30.40
CA LEU A 135 31.78 -1.05 29.16
C LEU A 135 32.11 -2.24 28.26
N GLN A 136 31.10 -2.89 27.69
CA GLN A 136 31.26 -4.12 26.93
C GLN A 136 30.66 -4.01 25.54
N PRO A 137 31.31 -4.58 24.51
CA PRO A 137 30.74 -4.58 23.18
C PRO A 137 29.49 -5.48 23.15
N ILE A 138 28.42 -4.95 22.58
CA ILE A 138 27.19 -5.68 22.27
C ILE A 138 27.11 -5.79 20.75
N LEU A 139 27.31 -6.99 20.23
CA LEU A 139 27.44 -7.24 18.79
C LEU A 139 26.37 -8.23 18.34
N PHE A 140 25.75 -7.93 17.19
CA PHE A 140 24.86 -8.86 16.52
C PHE A 140 25.42 -9.20 15.14
N GLN A 141 25.58 -10.49 14.87
CA GLN A 141 25.93 -11.00 13.55
C GLN A 141 24.64 -11.32 12.81
N LEU A 142 24.36 -10.60 11.73
CA LEU A 142 23.17 -10.83 10.92
C LEU A 142 23.54 -11.66 9.69
N GLU A 143 22.85 -12.77 9.49
CA GLU A 143 23.07 -13.71 8.39
C GLU A 143 21.77 -13.94 7.63
N GLN A 144 21.85 -14.27 6.34
CA GLN A 144 20.67 -14.51 5.51
C GLN A 144 20.15 -15.95 5.68
N GLU A 145 18.83 -16.12 5.62
CA GLU A 145 18.22 -17.44 5.57
C GLU A 145 18.71 -18.23 4.34
N GLY A 146 19.09 -19.50 4.55
CA GLY A 146 19.51 -20.40 3.48
C GLY A 146 21.01 -20.38 3.16
N SER A 147 21.79 -19.51 3.80
CA SER A 147 23.25 -19.55 3.76
C SER A 147 23.86 -18.93 5.02
N GLU A 148 24.39 -19.78 5.92
CA GLU A 148 25.09 -19.37 7.16
C GLU A 148 26.37 -18.53 6.88
N GLU A 149 26.77 -18.38 5.61
CA GLU A 149 27.94 -17.59 5.21
C GLU A 149 27.58 -16.29 4.47
N GLN A 150 26.29 -16.03 4.19
CA GLN A 150 25.89 -14.79 3.53
C GLN A 150 25.46 -13.73 4.55
N PRO A 151 26.19 -12.61 4.65
CA PRO A 151 25.85 -11.55 5.59
C PRO A 151 24.54 -10.85 5.19
N ALA A 152 23.70 -10.56 6.18
CA ALA A 152 22.52 -9.74 5.99
C ALA A 152 22.92 -8.25 6.08
N ILE A 153 23.10 -7.62 4.92
CA ILE A 153 23.62 -6.25 4.77
C ILE A 153 22.47 -5.24 4.75
N GLY A 154 22.66 -4.09 5.41
CA GLY A 154 21.75 -2.94 5.31
C GLY A 154 20.50 -3.01 6.19
N PHE A 155 20.39 -4.03 7.04
CA PHE A 155 19.37 -4.08 8.10
C PHE A 155 19.62 -2.97 9.12
N GLU A 156 18.57 -2.22 9.42
CA GLU A 156 18.53 -1.20 10.47
C GLU A 156 18.26 -1.88 11.82
N GLY A 157 18.99 -1.50 12.85
CA GLY A 157 18.78 -1.97 14.21
C GLY A 157 18.77 -0.82 15.20
N THR A 158 17.89 -0.91 16.19
CA THR A 158 17.81 0.05 17.28
C THR A 158 17.94 -0.68 18.61
N LEU A 159 18.80 -0.17 19.50
CA LEU A 159 19.04 -0.74 20.81
C LEU A 159 18.73 0.29 21.90
N SER A 160 17.70 0.02 22.69
CA SER A 160 17.24 0.92 23.75
C SER A 160 17.53 0.35 25.13
N LYS A 161 18.12 1.15 26.03
CA LYS A 161 18.34 0.79 27.43
C LYS A 161 17.18 1.29 28.29
N GLY A 162 16.62 0.43 29.14
CA GLY A 162 15.54 0.79 30.08
C GLY A 162 14.28 -0.07 29.92
N ASP A 163 13.26 0.22 30.71
CA ASP A 163 11.99 -0.50 30.68
C ASP A 163 11.09 0.09 29.59
N GLY A 164 11.28 -0.33 28.34
CA GLY A 164 10.39 -0.13 27.18
C GLY A 164 9.78 1.27 26.98
N ASN A 165 8.81 1.62 27.82
CA ASN A 165 8.08 2.89 27.80
C ASN A 165 8.91 4.10 28.23
N ASN A 166 10.03 3.93 28.95
CA ASN A 166 10.92 5.01 29.36
C ASN A 166 12.37 4.66 29.01
N PRO A 167 12.78 4.75 27.73
CA PRO A 167 14.15 4.48 27.34
C PRO A 167 15.07 5.52 27.98
N VAL A 168 16.06 5.03 28.71
CA VAL A 168 17.17 5.83 29.25
C VAL A 168 18.02 6.38 28.11
N PHE A 169 18.28 5.55 27.09
CA PHE A 169 18.84 5.97 25.82
C PHE A 169 18.50 4.99 24.72
N THR A 170 18.67 5.42 23.47
CA THR A 170 18.47 4.59 22.27
C THR A 170 19.60 4.84 21.28
N LEU A 171 20.13 3.75 20.71
CA LEU A 171 21.18 3.77 19.70
C LEU A 171 20.67 3.15 18.43
N GLU A 172 21.16 3.63 17.29
CA GLU A 172 20.84 3.11 15.97
C GLU A 172 22.12 2.62 15.30
N ALA A 173 22.02 1.51 14.58
CA ALA A 173 23.10 0.95 13.78
C ALA A 173 22.52 0.36 12.49
N VAL A 174 23.37 0.22 11.48
CA VAL A 174 23.04 -0.48 10.23
C VAL A 174 24.09 -1.56 10.03
N SER A 175 23.64 -2.77 9.71
CA SER A 175 24.53 -3.90 9.45
C SER A 175 25.44 -3.64 8.26
N ASP A 176 26.73 -3.89 8.47
CA ASP A 176 27.77 -3.62 7.48
C ASP A 176 27.85 -4.70 6.39
N LYS A 177 28.88 -4.61 5.53
CA LYS A 177 29.15 -5.59 4.48
C LYS A 177 29.42 -7.01 4.98
N ASN A 178 29.74 -7.18 6.26
CA ASN A 178 29.96 -8.45 6.92
C ASN A 178 28.73 -8.87 7.74
N GLY A 179 27.61 -8.12 7.67
CA GLY A 179 26.41 -8.40 8.45
C GLY A 179 26.53 -8.01 9.92
N LEU A 180 27.60 -7.30 10.30
CA LEU A 180 27.83 -6.91 11.68
C LEU A 180 27.01 -5.66 12.03
N LEU A 181 26.15 -5.80 13.04
CA LEU A 181 25.40 -4.71 13.65
C LEU A 181 26.06 -4.36 14.99
N ASP A 182 26.88 -3.31 14.97
CA ASP A 182 27.71 -2.87 16.10
C ASP A 182 27.13 -1.62 16.78
N PHE A 183 26.73 -1.75 18.04
CA PHE A 183 26.25 -0.64 18.87
C PHE A 183 27.35 -0.01 19.76
N GLY A 184 28.60 -0.44 19.59
CA GLY A 184 29.74 0.00 20.36
C GLY A 184 29.81 -0.62 21.76
N LYS A 185 30.56 0.04 22.65
CA LYS A 185 30.75 -0.42 24.04
C LYS A 185 29.71 0.20 24.95
N LEU A 186 28.89 -0.64 25.55
CA LEU A 186 27.74 -0.23 26.34
C LEU A 186 27.81 -0.76 27.77
N PRO A 187 27.18 -0.08 28.74
CA PRO A 187 27.10 -0.56 30.10
C PRO A 187 26.30 -1.87 30.19
N TRP A 188 26.57 -2.70 31.18
CA TRP A 188 25.73 -3.88 31.42
C TRP A 188 24.29 -3.50 31.78
N GLY A 189 23.34 -4.41 31.58
CA GLY A 189 21.92 -4.23 31.89
C GLY A 189 20.97 -4.77 30.83
N ASN A 190 19.70 -4.40 30.97
CA ASN A 190 18.61 -4.82 30.07
C ASN A 190 18.47 -3.83 28.91
N TYR A 191 18.29 -4.39 27.72
CA TYR A 191 18.03 -3.63 26.50
C TYR A 191 16.89 -4.27 25.70
N ILE A 192 16.34 -3.47 24.79
CA ILE A 192 15.38 -3.91 23.80
C ILE A 192 16.00 -3.66 22.42
N LEU A 193 16.17 -4.74 21.65
CA LEU A 193 16.60 -4.70 20.26
C LEU A 193 15.36 -4.67 19.36
N THR A 194 15.31 -3.73 18.43
CA THR A 194 14.42 -3.80 17.28
C THR A 194 15.24 -3.90 16.00
N LEU A 195 14.73 -4.64 15.03
CA LEU A 195 15.36 -4.84 13.73
C LEU A 195 14.39 -4.49 12.62
N LYS A 196 14.92 -4.04 11.50
CA LYS A 196 14.14 -3.75 10.30
C LYS A 196 14.96 -4.02 9.04
N ALA A 197 14.41 -4.81 8.15
CA ALA A 197 14.98 -5.12 6.85
C ALA A 197 14.91 -3.89 5.91
N PRO A 198 15.76 -3.81 4.87
CA PRO A 198 15.73 -2.73 3.88
C PRO A 198 14.36 -2.52 3.20
N TRP A 199 13.59 -3.60 3.05
CA TRP A 199 12.23 -3.57 2.49
C TRP A 199 11.13 -3.38 3.56
N GLY A 200 11.50 -3.11 4.82
CA GLY A 200 10.58 -2.76 5.89
C GLY A 200 9.97 -3.92 6.67
N ALA A 201 10.37 -5.18 6.41
CA ALA A 201 10.00 -6.30 7.27
C ALA A 201 10.71 -6.18 8.64
N ALA A 202 10.01 -6.49 9.73
CA ALA A 202 10.57 -6.37 11.09
C ALA A 202 10.07 -7.51 11.98
N PRO A 203 10.92 -8.13 12.81
CA PRO A 203 10.48 -9.07 13.82
C PRO A 203 9.93 -8.34 15.05
N GLN A 204 9.39 -9.09 15.99
CA GLN A 204 9.07 -8.55 17.31
C GLN A 204 10.36 -8.07 18.00
N ALA A 205 10.24 -6.99 18.77
CA ALA A 205 11.33 -6.49 19.60
C ALA A 205 11.83 -7.57 20.59
N GLU A 206 13.14 -7.72 20.70
CA GLU A 206 13.79 -8.74 21.51
C GLU A 206 14.39 -8.11 22.78
N GLN A 207 14.13 -8.72 23.94
CA GLN A 207 14.77 -8.30 25.19
C GLN A 207 16.10 -9.00 25.35
N ILE A 208 17.16 -8.23 25.60
CA ILE A 208 18.49 -8.76 25.87
C ILE A 208 18.95 -8.31 27.26
N THR A 209 19.71 -9.16 27.94
CA THR A 209 20.34 -8.84 29.23
C THR A 209 21.83 -9.10 29.12
N THR A 210 22.62 -8.07 29.42
CA THR A 210 24.07 -8.15 29.45
C THR A 210 24.58 -8.18 30.88
N ILE A 211 25.63 -8.97 31.13
CA ILE A 211 26.19 -9.22 32.45
C ILE A 211 27.58 -8.57 32.52
N PRO A 212 27.96 -7.91 33.64
CA PRO A 212 29.31 -7.39 33.81
C PRO A 212 30.39 -8.44 33.53
N GLY A 213 31.47 -8.06 32.86
CA GLY A 213 32.60 -8.94 32.60
C GLY A 213 32.42 -9.95 31.45
N ARG A 214 31.28 -9.94 30.71
CA ARG A 214 30.99 -10.88 29.62
C ARG A 214 30.55 -10.20 28.31
N LYS A 215 31.37 -10.36 27.27
CA LYS A 215 30.99 -9.99 25.90
C LYS A 215 29.62 -10.58 25.54
N TYR A 216 28.76 -9.76 24.93
CA TYR A 216 27.48 -10.21 24.40
C TYR A 216 27.58 -10.31 22.88
N GLU A 217 27.39 -11.51 22.36
CA GLU A 217 27.32 -11.79 20.93
C GLU A 217 26.13 -12.69 20.65
N GLN A 218 25.41 -12.36 19.58
CA GLN A 218 24.29 -13.15 19.11
C GLN A 218 24.25 -13.14 17.59
N THR A 219 23.99 -14.29 17.00
CA THR A 219 23.75 -14.41 15.56
C THR A 219 22.24 -14.45 15.31
N ILE A 220 21.75 -13.66 14.37
CA ILE A 220 20.33 -13.55 14.02
C ILE A 220 20.16 -13.84 12.53
N ILE A 221 19.35 -14.84 12.21
CA ILE A 221 19.03 -15.16 10.82
C ILE A 221 17.89 -14.26 10.34
N CYS A 222 18.13 -13.60 9.23
CA CYS A 222 17.29 -12.58 8.62
C CYS A 222 16.74 -13.09 7.27
N PRO A 223 15.60 -12.57 6.79
CA PRO A 223 15.11 -12.92 5.46
C PRO A 223 16.11 -12.48 4.39
N ALA A 224 16.36 -13.35 3.41
CA ALA A 224 17.38 -13.14 2.38
C ALA A 224 16.96 -12.09 1.34
N HIS A 225 15.65 -11.92 1.11
CA HIS A 225 15.12 -10.99 0.12
C HIS A 225 13.75 -10.44 0.53
N ALA A 226 13.34 -9.37 -0.13
CA ALA A 226 11.96 -8.90 -0.05
C ALA A 226 10.98 -10.00 -0.52
N PRO A 227 9.76 -10.08 0.04
CA PRO A 227 8.74 -11.02 -0.43
C PRO A 227 8.51 -10.90 -1.93
N ARG A 228 8.43 -12.03 -2.63
CA ARG A 228 8.17 -12.09 -4.08
C ARG A 228 6.76 -12.56 -4.35
N ASP A 229 6.23 -12.23 -5.51
CA ASP A 229 4.95 -12.78 -5.96
C ASP A 229 5.08 -14.26 -6.28
N VAL A 230 4.13 -15.06 -5.79
CA VAL A 230 3.97 -16.48 -6.09
C VAL A 230 2.54 -16.77 -6.52
N GLN A 231 2.37 -17.78 -7.37
CA GLN A 231 1.04 -18.23 -7.79
C GLN A 231 0.36 -18.97 -6.63
N VAL A 232 -0.90 -18.62 -6.37
CA VAL A 232 -1.76 -19.20 -5.36
C VAL A 232 -3.06 -19.65 -6.02
N GLU A 233 -3.44 -20.91 -5.77
CA GLU A 233 -4.73 -21.49 -6.17
C GLU A 233 -5.71 -21.38 -5.01
N PHE A 234 -6.96 -21.02 -5.27
CA PHE A 234 -8.03 -21.03 -4.28
C PHE A 234 -8.94 -22.22 -4.51
N GLN A 235 -9.20 -22.99 -3.45
CA GLN A 235 -10.19 -24.06 -3.44
C GLN A 235 -11.21 -23.76 -2.36
N VAL A 236 -12.48 -24.07 -2.61
CA VAL A 236 -13.57 -23.81 -1.66
C VAL A 236 -14.15 -25.15 -1.24
N ASN A 237 -14.16 -25.40 0.07
CA ASN A 237 -14.91 -26.51 0.63
C ASN A 237 -16.20 -25.96 1.26
N TRP A 238 -17.35 -26.25 0.64
CA TRP A 238 -18.64 -25.78 1.10
C TRP A 238 -19.71 -26.85 0.84
N GLU A 239 -19.80 -27.81 1.77
CA GLU A 239 -20.68 -28.98 1.64
C GLU A 239 -22.17 -28.62 1.66
N SER A 240 -22.58 -27.66 2.49
CA SER A 240 -23.96 -27.20 2.61
C SER A 240 -24.32 -26.03 1.69
N MET A 241 -23.63 -25.90 0.55
CA MET A 241 -23.95 -24.85 -0.42
C MET A 241 -25.36 -25.08 -1.01
N PRO A 242 -26.27 -24.09 -0.99
CA PRO A 242 -27.59 -24.24 -1.59
C PRO A 242 -27.53 -24.48 -3.12
N ASP A 243 -28.13 -25.57 -3.59
CA ASP A 243 -28.12 -26.02 -5.00
C ASP A 243 -28.71 -24.99 -6.00
N ASP A 244 -29.54 -24.07 -5.53
CA ASP A 244 -30.31 -23.13 -6.36
C ASP A 244 -29.59 -21.81 -6.64
N GLN A 245 -28.39 -21.59 -6.06
CA GLN A 245 -27.78 -20.26 -6.01
C GLN A 245 -26.32 -20.24 -6.46
N GLU A 246 -26.02 -19.40 -7.47
CA GLU A 246 -24.65 -19.10 -7.87
C GLU A 246 -24.04 -18.09 -6.90
N TYR A 247 -23.08 -18.57 -6.09
CA TYR A 247 -22.34 -17.76 -5.12
C TYR A 247 -20.95 -17.40 -5.61
N PHE A 248 -20.52 -16.22 -5.19
CA PHE A 248 -19.13 -15.82 -5.12
C PHE A 248 -18.72 -15.68 -3.67
N LEU A 249 -17.47 -16.02 -3.38
CA LEU A 249 -16.83 -15.70 -2.11
C LEU A 249 -15.90 -14.52 -2.31
N LEU A 250 -16.12 -13.46 -1.55
CA LEU A 250 -15.16 -12.37 -1.46
C LEU A 250 -14.30 -12.59 -0.21
N CYS A 251 -13.02 -12.89 -0.40
CA CYS A 251 -12.05 -13.06 0.67
C CYS A 251 -11.24 -11.77 0.82
N ASP A 252 -11.47 -11.04 1.91
CA ASP A 252 -10.71 -9.84 2.26
C ASP A 252 -9.72 -10.14 3.40
N PHE A 253 -8.42 -10.17 3.06
CA PHE A 253 -7.32 -10.44 4.00
C PHE A 253 -6.88 -9.19 4.79
N ARG A 254 -7.48 -8.03 4.52
CA ARG A 254 -7.14 -6.78 5.19
C ARG A 254 -7.81 -6.70 6.56
N SER A 255 -7.35 -5.74 7.35
CA SER A 255 -7.97 -5.32 8.60
C SER A 255 -8.15 -3.82 8.61
N ILE A 256 -9.13 -3.33 9.37
CA ILE A 256 -9.26 -1.90 9.66
C ILE A 256 -8.13 -1.46 10.61
N ASP A 257 -7.48 -0.34 10.31
CA ASP A 257 -6.45 0.26 11.14
C ASP A 257 -7.06 1.26 12.14
N PHE A 258 -7.40 0.78 13.35
CA PHE A 258 -8.09 1.57 14.36
C PHE A 258 -7.31 2.80 14.85
N GLU A 259 -5.97 2.74 14.80
CA GLU A 259 -5.08 3.79 15.31
C GLU A 259 -5.17 5.11 14.53
N LYS A 260 -5.69 5.07 13.29
CA LYS A 260 -5.71 6.23 12.38
C LYS A 260 -7.12 6.72 12.01
N THR A 261 -8.15 6.26 12.72
CA THR A 261 -9.57 6.36 12.31
C THR A 261 -10.20 7.77 12.37
N THR A 262 -9.44 8.85 12.57
CA THR A 262 -10.01 10.21 12.60
C THR A 262 -10.49 10.72 11.23
N ARG A 263 -10.17 10.05 10.10
CA ARG A 263 -10.54 10.46 8.73
C ARG A 263 -11.06 9.35 7.82
N GLY A 264 -11.77 8.36 8.36
CA GLY A 264 -12.41 7.28 7.59
C GLY A 264 -11.72 5.92 7.74
N ARG A 265 -12.25 4.91 7.02
CA ARG A 265 -11.72 3.53 7.06
C ARG A 265 -10.36 3.49 6.35
N ILE A 266 -9.31 3.23 7.11
CA ILE A 266 -7.97 2.93 6.58
C ILE A 266 -7.76 1.43 6.72
N PHE A 267 -7.34 0.79 5.65
CA PHE A 267 -7.04 -0.64 5.63
C PHE A 267 -5.55 -0.87 5.88
N ARG A 268 -5.23 -2.00 6.49
CA ARG A 268 -3.88 -2.53 6.60
C ARG A 268 -3.86 -4.02 6.29
N LEU A 269 -2.75 -4.48 5.76
CA LEU A 269 -2.47 -5.90 5.55
C LEU A 269 -1.06 -6.19 6.05
N ILE A 270 -0.94 -7.29 6.78
CA ILE A 270 0.33 -7.77 7.33
C ILE A 270 0.43 -9.25 6.96
N SER A 271 1.51 -9.64 6.30
CA SER A 271 1.94 -11.03 6.21
C SER A 271 3.13 -11.25 7.14
N SER A 272 3.39 -12.50 7.48
CA SER A 272 4.55 -12.86 8.29
C SER A 272 5.38 -13.95 7.63
N GLU A 273 6.66 -14.02 7.96
CA GLU A 273 7.53 -15.12 7.59
C GLU A 273 8.19 -15.64 8.85
N LYS A 274 8.18 -16.96 9.04
CA LYS A 274 8.84 -17.58 10.18
C LYS A 274 10.25 -18.00 9.77
N ILE A 275 11.24 -17.35 10.37
CA ILE A 275 12.66 -17.65 10.16
C ILE A 275 13.23 -17.99 11.53
N GLN A 276 13.71 -19.23 11.67
CA GLN A 276 14.03 -19.83 12.97
C GLN A 276 12.86 -19.73 13.97
N ASP A 277 13.07 -19.03 15.08
CA ASP A 277 12.12 -18.77 16.17
C ASP A 277 11.47 -17.38 16.06
N ARG A 278 11.79 -16.60 15.02
CA ARG A 278 11.30 -15.23 14.83
C ARG A 278 10.24 -15.16 13.74
N HIS A 279 9.19 -14.40 14.02
CA HIS A 279 8.18 -14.00 13.03
C HIS A 279 8.52 -12.61 12.49
N TRP A 280 9.01 -12.56 11.26
CA TRP A 280 9.24 -11.32 10.54
C TRP A 280 7.92 -10.83 9.95
N LEU A 281 7.48 -9.64 10.33
CA LEU A 281 6.23 -9.05 9.88
C LEU A 281 6.50 -8.11 8.71
N TYR A 282 5.78 -8.29 7.61
CA TYR A 282 5.82 -7.41 6.44
C TYR A 282 4.49 -6.66 6.31
N ARG A 283 4.57 -5.32 6.33
CA ARG A 283 3.41 -4.45 6.14
C ARG A 283 3.29 -4.08 4.67
N HIS A 284 2.19 -4.48 4.06
CA HIS A 284 1.91 -4.26 2.65
C HIS A 284 1.58 -2.80 2.37
N ASN A 285 1.92 -2.34 1.16
CA ASN A 285 1.64 -1.00 0.69
C ASN A 285 0.26 -0.92 0.02
N MET A 286 -0.74 -0.45 0.77
CA MET A 286 -2.13 -0.34 0.29
C MET A 286 -2.36 0.63 -0.88
N ASN A 287 -1.37 1.48 -1.20
CA ASN A 287 -1.42 2.35 -2.38
C ASN A 287 -1.13 1.58 -3.68
N LYS A 288 -0.53 0.38 -3.60
CA LYS A 288 -0.35 -0.51 -4.75
C LYS A 288 -1.51 -1.48 -4.83
N GLU A 289 -2.16 -1.52 -5.98
CA GLU A 289 -3.34 -2.36 -6.21
C GLU A 289 -3.03 -3.86 -6.01
N SER A 290 -1.86 -4.32 -6.47
CA SER A 290 -1.42 -5.71 -6.36
C SER A 290 -1.26 -6.19 -4.92
N GLU A 291 -1.04 -5.28 -3.95
CA GLU A 291 -0.79 -5.63 -2.54
C GLU A 291 -2.05 -5.55 -1.67
N ARG A 292 -3.24 -5.28 -2.23
CA ARG A 292 -4.48 -5.12 -1.46
C ARG A 292 -5.09 -6.44 -0.98
N SER A 293 -4.70 -7.58 -1.56
CA SER A 293 -5.12 -8.95 -1.20
C SER A 293 -6.62 -9.11 -0.90
N VAL A 294 -7.45 -8.66 -1.83
CA VAL A 294 -8.89 -8.94 -1.83
C VAL A 294 -9.21 -9.73 -3.08
N TYR A 295 -9.81 -10.91 -2.89
CA TYR A 295 -10.05 -11.87 -3.96
C TYR A 295 -11.52 -12.23 -4.05
N LEU A 296 -12.01 -12.33 -5.28
CA LEU A 296 -13.34 -12.85 -5.58
C LEU A 296 -13.17 -14.23 -6.19
N ILE A 297 -13.83 -15.22 -5.60
CA ILE A 297 -13.76 -16.63 -5.98
C ILE A 297 -15.12 -17.06 -6.53
N ASP A 298 -15.12 -17.61 -7.74
CA ASP A 298 -16.26 -18.27 -8.36
C ASP A 298 -16.27 -19.74 -7.92
N VAL A 299 -17.09 -20.02 -6.90
CA VAL A 299 -17.12 -21.31 -6.20
C VAL A 299 -17.44 -22.47 -7.15
N LYS A 300 -18.29 -22.24 -8.15
CA LYS A 300 -18.77 -23.30 -9.04
C LYS A 300 -17.75 -23.68 -10.11
N ASN A 301 -16.86 -22.76 -10.46
CA ASN A 301 -15.92 -22.92 -11.59
C ASN A 301 -14.45 -22.94 -11.15
N ASP A 302 -14.18 -23.01 -9.84
CA ASP A 302 -12.83 -23.07 -9.24
C ASP A 302 -11.86 -22.05 -9.84
N ARG A 303 -12.32 -20.81 -9.94
CA ARG A 303 -11.56 -19.71 -10.53
C ARG A 303 -11.65 -18.46 -9.68
N VAL A 304 -10.61 -17.66 -9.75
CA VAL A 304 -10.41 -16.50 -8.89
C VAL A 304 -10.03 -15.28 -9.72
N THR A 305 -10.39 -14.11 -9.21
CA THR A 305 -9.87 -12.83 -9.68
C THR A 305 -9.53 -11.95 -8.49
N ARG A 306 -8.58 -11.04 -8.66
CA ARG A 306 -8.45 -9.90 -7.74
C ARG A 306 -9.72 -9.07 -7.82
N CYS A 307 -10.25 -8.68 -6.66
CA CYS A 307 -11.41 -7.78 -6.60
C CYS A 307 -10.95 -6.38 -7.00
N PRO A 308 -11.55 -5.76 -8.04
CA PRO A 308 -11.33 -4.34 -8.32
C PRO A 308 -11.78 -3.50 -7.12
N LEU A 309 -10.95 -2.54 -6.72
CA LEU A 309 -11.20 -1.66 -5.58
C LEU A 309 -10.92 -0.22 -6.00
N ALA A 310 -11.66 0.72 -5.42
CA ALA A 310 -11.43 2.15 -5.58
C ALA A 310 -10.00 2.54 -5.13
N ALA A 311 -9.54 3.73 -5.51
CA ALA A 311 -8.20 4.21 -5.15
C ALA A 311 -7.94 4.25 -3.63
N ASP A 312 -8.99 4.44 -2.81
CA ASP A 312 -8.92 4.42 -1.34
C ASP A 312 -9.08 3.01 -0.73
N GLY A 313 -9.15 1.98 -1.56
CA GLY A 313 -9.29 0.58 -1.16
C GLY A 313 -10.73 0.15 -0.87
N LYS A 314 -11.74 1.01 -1.06
CA LYS A 314 -13.14 0.64 -0.89
C LYS A 314 -13.64 -0.27 -2.01
N TYR A 315 -14.68 -1.03 -1.71
CA TYR A 315 -15.35 -1.88 -2.70
C TYR A 315 -16.11 -1.04 -3.74
N GLU A 316 -16.08 -1.46 -4.99
CA GLU A 316 -16.87 -0.89 -6.07
C GLU A 316 -17.90 -1.90 -6.56
N ASN A 317 -19.01 -1.42 -7.13
CA ASN A 317 -19.99 -2.29 -7.76
C ASN A 317 -19.36 -3.00 -8.96
N LEU A 318 -19.54 -4.32 -9.04
CA LEU A 318 -18.92 -5.14 -10.06
C LEU A 318 -19.94 -5.64 -11.07
N ASP A 319 -19.53 -5.67 -12.33
CA ASP A 319 -20.22 -6.37 -13.40
C ASP A 319 -19.52 -7.71 -13.63
N PRO A 320 -20.16 -8.86 -13.34
CA PRO A 320 -19.55 -10.18 -13.48
C PRO A 320 -19.01 -10.46 -14.89
N GLN A 321 -19.60 -9.84 -15.93
CA GLN A 321 -19.20 -10.04 -17.33
C GLN A 321 -17.88 -9.33 -17.68
N LYS A 322 -17.48 -8.33 -16.88
CA LYS A 322 -16.22 -7.58 -17.09
C LYS A 322 -15.05 -8.17 -16.32
N LEU A 323 -15.30 -9.13 -15.46
CA LEU A 323 -14.26 -9.78 -14.66
C LEU A 323 -13.49 -10.78 -15.52
N THR A 324 -12.16 -10.73 -15.40
CA THR A 324 -11.27 -11.72 -15.99
C THR A 324 -10.91 -12.74 -14.93
N TRP A 325 -11.18 -14.01 -15.20
CA TRP A 325 -11.02 -15.09 -14.23
C TRP A 325 -9.79 -15.93 -14.55
N TYR A 326 -9.13 -16.39 -13.49
CA TYR A 326 -7.89 -17.16 -13.57
C TYR A 326 -7.96 -18.39 -12.65
N PRO A 327 -7.23 -19.47 -12.96
CA PRO A 327 -7.10 -20.61 -12.04
C PRO A 327 -6.27 -20.25 -10.80
N THR A 328 -5.34 -19.29 -10.93
CA THR A 328 -4.44 -18.85 -9.86
C THR A 328 -4.31 -17.34 -9.87
N VAL A 329 -3.85 -16.77 -8.75
CA VAL A 329 -3.49 -15.36 -8.62
C VAL A 329 -2.10 -15.20 -8.02
N GLU A 330 -1.42 -14.14 -8.40
CA GLU A 330 -0.14 -13.76 -7.79
C GLU A 330 -0.38 -13.11 -6.42
N ILE A 331 0.32 -13.61 -5.40
CA ILE A 331 0.30 -13.10 -4.03
C ILE A 331 1.74 -13.03 -3.52
N LEU A 332 2.09 -11.95 -2.83
CA LEU A 332 3.40 -11.85 -2.17
C LEU A 332 3.62 -13.00 -1.18
N GLN A 333 4.85 -13.51 -1.11
CA GLN A 333 5.25 -14.52 -0.15
C GLN A 333 4.93 -14.11 1.30
N GLY A 334 4.60 -15.11 2.10
CA GLY A 334 4.33 -14.97 3.52
C GLY A 334 3.13 -15.78 3.99
N ILE A 335 2.92 -15.72 5.30
CA ILE A 335 1.85 -16.34 6.04
C ILE A 335 0.82 -15.26 6.34
N TYR A 336 -0.39 -15.46 5.84
CA TYR A 336 -1.54 -14.59 5.96
C TYR A 336 -2.51 -15.14 7.01
N SER A 337 -3.08 -14.25 7.79
CA SER A 337 -4.20 -14.58 8.67
C SER A 337 -5.46 -14.91 7.87
N SER A 338 -6.42 -15.60 8.48
CA SER A 338 -7.71 -15.85 7.84
C SER A 338 -8.41 -14.57 7.36
N PRO A 339 -9.03 -14.59 6.16
CA PRO A 339 -9.75 -13.44 5.65
C PRO A 339 -11.09 -13.26 6.36
N THR A 340 -11.69 -12.09 6.21
CA THR A 340 -13.15 -11.97 6.29
C THR A 340 -13.73 -12.49 4.98
N VAL A 341 -14.63 -13.47 5.07
CA VAL A 341 -15.27 -14.10 3.92
C VAL A 341 -16.68 -13.54 3.78
N TYR A 342 -16.98 -12.90 2.66
CA TYR A 342 -18.35 -12.47 2.34
C TYR A 342 -18.99 -13.45 1.36
N LEU A 343 -20.19 -13.91 1.69
CA LEU A 343 -21.00 -14.79 0.86
C LEU A 343 -21.93 -13.93 0.00
N ILE A 344 -21.67 -13.87 -1.30
CA ILE A 344 -22.31 -12.92 -2.21
C ILE A 344 -23.00 -13.70 -3.33
N LYS A 345 -24.31 -13.51 -3.52
CA LYS A 345 -25.00 -14.08 -4.67
C LYS A 345 -24.58 -13.35 -5.93
N LYS A 346 -24.59 -14.04 -7.06
CA LYS A 346 -24.19 -13.47 -8.36
C LYS A 346 -24.92 -12.17 -8.73
N ASN A 347 -26.21 -12.05 -8.40
CA ASN A 347 -27.01 -10.85 -8.65
C ASN A 347 -26.75 -9.70 -7.65
N GLU A 348 -26.01 -9.94 -6.57
CA GLU A 348 -25.67 -8.94 -5.55
C GLU A 348 -24.34 -8.23 -5.84
N LEU A 349 -23.52 -8.72 -6.78
CA LEU A 349 -22.24 -8.09 -7.15
C LEU A 349 -22.39 -6.64 -7.63
N SER A 350 -23.53 -6.29 -8.23
CA SER A 350 -23.81 -4.91 -8.65
C SER A 350 -24.09 -3.96 -7.49
N GLN A 351 -24.18 -4.46 -6.26
CA GLN A 351 -24.41 -3.72 -5.01
C GLN A 351 -23.20 -3.83 -4.06
N LEU A 352 -22.06 -4.36 -4.52
CA LEU A 352 -20.88 -4.62 -3.69
C LEU A 352 -20.39 -3.40 -2.89
N ALA A 353 -20.55 -2.19 -3.44
CA ALA A 353 -20.14 -0.95 -2.76
C ALA A 353 -20.90 -0.70 -1.44
N GLU A 354 -22.06 -1.31 -1.22
CA GLU A 354 -22.82 -1.16 0.04
C GLU A 354 -22.11 -1.82 1.24
N ILE A 355 -21.20 -2.79 1.00
CA ILE A 355 -20.34 -3.37 2.05
C ILE A 355 -19.50 -2.27 2.74
N ASN A 356 -19.18 -1.18 2.03
CA ASN A 356 -18.47 -0.04 2.63
C ASN A 356 -19.27 0.69 3.71
N VAL A 357 -20.57 0.46 3.84
CA VAL A 357 -21.43 1.00 4.91
C VAL A 357 -21.54 0.01 6.06
N LEU A 358 -21.37 -1.28 5.80
CA LEU A 358 -21.34 -2.36 6.79
C LEU A 358 -20.04 -2.31 7.60
N TYR A 359 -19.97 -1.47 8.63
CA TYR A 359 -18.74 -1.27 9.42
C TYR A 359 -18.55 -2.34 10.46
N ALA A 360 -19.58 -2.56 11.28
CA ALA A 360 -19.54 -3.47 12.39
C ALA A 360 -20.86 -4.25 12.46
N PRO A 361 -21.12 -5.18 11.53
CA PRO A 361 -22.33 -6.00 11.57
C PRO A 361 -22.43 -6.72 12.91
N LYS A 362 -23.67 -7.01 13.32
CA LYS A 362 -23.89 -7.92 14.44
C LYS A 362 -23.52 -9.32 13.96
N VAL A 363 -22.62 -9.95 14.69
CA VAL A 363 -22.09 -11.28 14.41
C VAL A 363 -22.43 -12.19 15.57
N LEU A 364 -22.79 -13.43 15.27
CA LEU A 364 -23.00 -14.47 16.27
C LEU A 364 -21.82 -15.44 16.33
N TRP A 365 -21.59 -16.04 17.50
CA TRP A 365 -20.65 -17.14 17.70
C TRP A 365 -21.05 -18.00 18.89
N PHE A 366 -20.43 -19.16 19.01
CA PHE A 366 -20.58 -20.04 20.17
C PHE A 366 -19.39 -19.89 21.12
N GLN A 367 -19.67 -19.80 22.41
CA GLN A 367 -18.67 -19.86 23.47
C GLN A 367 -19.17 -20.78 24.57
N ASN A 368 -18.46 -21.89 24.81
CA ASN A 368 -18.88 -22.94 25.75
C ASN A 368 -20.33 -23.39 25.48
N ASN A 369 -20.66 -23.70 24.21
CA ASN A 369 -22.00 -24.05 23.72
C ASN A 369 -23.09 -23.01 23.97
N ASN A 370 -22.74 -21.79 24.37
CA ASN A 370 -23.69 -20.70 24.51
C ASN A 370 -23.57 -19.76 23.33
N LEU A 371 -24.73 -19.42 22.76
CA LEU A 371 -24.83 -18.42 21.70
C LEU A 371 -24.48 -17.03 22.25
N LYS A 372 -23.60 -16.32 21.54
CA LYS A 372 -23.14 -14.98 21.85
C LYS A 372 -23.29 -14.09 20.63
N PHE A 373 -23.41 -12.79 20.88
CA PHE A 373 -23.55 -11.77 19.84
C PHE A 373 -22.71 -10.55 20.17
N GLY A 374 -22.32 -9.83 19.13
CA GLY A 374 -21.48 -8.64 19.25
C GLY A 374 -21.26 -7.99 17.90
N ASN A 375 -20.95 -6.71 17.90
CA ASN A 375 -20.59 -6.00 16.68
C ASN A 375 -19.12 -6.22 16.39
N TYR A 376 -18.79 -6.72 15.21
CA TYR A 376 -17.41 -6.96 14.80
C TYR A 376 -17.04 -6.09 13.62
N PRO A 377 -15.95 -5.32 13.68
CA PRO A 377 -15.50 -4.52 12.55
C PRO A 377 -15.17 -5.42 11.36
N VAL A 378 -15.52 -4.98 10.14
CA VAL A 378 -15.23 -5.71 8.90
C VAL A 378 -14.66 -4.78 7.81
N PRO A 379 -13.65 -5.22 7.05
CA PRO A 379 -12.94 -6.49 7.16
C PRO A 379 -12.01 -6.50 8.39
N GLN A 380 -11.86 -7.68 8.99
CA GLN A 380 -10.96 -7.91 10.10
C GLN A 380 -10.34 -9.30 9.96
N ALA A 381 -9.16 -9.37 9.36
CA ALA A 381 -8.41 -10.62 9.29
C ALA A 381 -8.14 -11.22 10.68
N SER A 382 -7.85 -12.53 10.72
CA SER A 382 -7.57 -13.35 11.90
C SER A 382 -8.76 -13.61 12.84
N THR A 383 -9.98 -13.32 12.41
CA THR A 383 -11.18 -13.50 13.25
C THR A 383 -12.06 -14.67 12.82
N GLY A 384 -11.88 -15.20 11.61
CA GLY A 384 -12.72 -16.29 11.08
C GLY A 384 -14.16 -15.85 10.84
N LEU A 385 -14.34 -14.66 10.26
CA LEU A 385 -15.66 -14.06 10.02
C LEU A 385 -16.23 -14.47 8.66
N PHE A 386 -17.46 -14.93 8.68
CA PHE A 386 -18.31 -15.19 7.52
C PHE A 386 -19.47 -14.21 7.55
N VAL A 387 -19.68 -13.47 6.47
CA VAL A 387 -20.63 -12.35 6.43
C VAL A 387 -21.55 -12.50 5.22
N THR A 388 -22.85 -12.36 5.42
CA THR A 388 -23.85 -12.21 4.37
C THR A 388 -24.28 -10.74 4.30
N PRO A 389 -23.64 -9.91 3.46
CA PRO A 389 -23.82 -8.46 3.53
C PRO A 389 -25.22 -7.97 3.16
N PHE A 390 -25.94 -8.70 2.30
CA PHE A 390 -27.23 -8.26 1.74
C PHE A 390 -28.45 -9.00 2.28
N ARG A 391 -28.23 -9.97 3.17
CA ARG A 391 -29.28 -10.80 3.75
C ARG A 391 -28.99 -11.14 5.20
N ASN A 392 -30.04 -11.52 5.91
CA ASN A 392 -29.90 -12.05 7.25
C ASN A 392 -29.39 -13.48 7.16
N ILE A 393 -28.64 -13.90 8.18
CA ILE A 393 -28.29 -15.31 8.31
C ILE A 393 -29.51 -16.08 8.84
N GLU A 394 -29.70 -17.28 8.31
CA GLU A 394 -30.68 -18.24 8.80
C GLU A 394 -30.12 -18.91 10.05
N ILE A 395 -30.87 -18.87 11.15
CA ILE A 395 -30.46 -19.43 12.44
C ILE A 395 -31.56 -20.38 12.89
N ASP A 396 -31.16 -21.54 13.41
CA ASP A 396 -32.09 -22.49 14.02
C ASP A 396 -33.00 -21.76 15.05
N PRO A 397 -34.34 -21.79 14.86
CA PRO A 397 -35.28 -21.14 15.77
C PRO A 397 -35.11 -21.54 17.24
N GLU A 398 -34.66 -22.77 17.52
CA GLU A 398 -34.43 -23.26 18.88
C GLU A 398 -33.31 -22.48 19.59
N LEU A 399 -32.38 -21.87 18.85
CA LEU A 399 -31.27 -21.10 19.40
C LEU A 399 -31.63 -19.65 19.71
N VAL A 400 -32.74 -19.14 19.17
CA VAL A 400 -33.10 -17.72 19.21
C VAL A 400 -34.50 -17.45 19.76
N VAL A 401 -35.06 -18.38 20.54
CA VAL A 401 -36.39 -18.28 21.16
C VAL A 401 -36.62 -16.97 21.95
N ASN A 402 -35.54 -16.40 22.51
CA ASN A 402 -35.59 -15.18 23.31
C ASN A 402 -35.29 -13.90 22.53
N MET A 403 -35.19 -13.96 21.19
CA MET A 403 -34.86 -12.81 20.35
C MET A 403 -36.07 -12.31 19.57
N THR A 404 -36.15 -10.99 19.41
CA THR A 404 -37.18 -10.38 18.56
C THR A 404 -36.81 -10.48 17.07
N PRO A 405 -37.79 -10.48 16.15
CA PRO A 405 -37.52 -10.43 14.72
C PRO A 405 -36.65 -9.23 14.30
N SER A 406 -36.76 -8.10 15.00
CA SER A 406 -35.95 -6.91 14.75
C SER A 406 -34.47 -7.11 15.11
N GLU A 407 -34.18 -7.88 16.16
CA GLU A 407 -32.80 -8.20 16.55
C GLU A 407 -32.16 -9.20 15.60
N LEU A 408 -32.94 -10.18 15.11
CA LEU A 408 -32.47 -11.16 14.13
C LEU A 408 -32.10 -10.50 12.79
N LYS A 409 -32.86 -9.47 12.37
CA LYS A 409 -32.56 -8.68 11.16
C LYS A 409 -31.24 -7.90 11.19
N GLN A 410 -30.61 -7.76 12.35
CA GLN A 410 -29.33 -7.06 12.47
C GLN A 410 -28.13 -8.02 12.33
N ILE A 411 -28.37 -9.33 12.33
CA ILE A 411 -27.32 -10.35 12.31
C ILE A 411 -26.96 -10.67 10.87
N HIS A 412 -25.74 -10.29 10.50
CA HIS A 412 -25.20 -10.49 9.17
C HIS A 412 -23.95 -11.36 9.16
N GLY A 413 -23.46 -11.80 10.31
CA GLY A 413 -22.23 -12.58 10.36
C GLY A 413 -22.23 -13.73 11.34
N PHE A 414 -21.37 -14.69 11.03
CA PHE A 414 -20.96 -15.80 11.87
C PHE A 414 -19.46 -15.71 12.11
N LYS A 415 -19.02 -15.98 13.34
CA LYS A 415 -17.61 -16.10 13.67
C LYS A 415 -17.33 -17.54 14.07
N ALA A 416 -16.47 -18.19 13.30
CA ALA A 416 -16.05 -19.56 13.58
C ALA A 416 -15.16 -19.65 14.83
N ASP A 417 -15.04 -20.85 15.39
CA ASP A 417 -14.20 -21.09 16.56
C ASP A 417 -12.73 -20.80 16.23
N ARG A 418 -11.99 -20.23 17.19
CA ARG A 418 -10.57 -19.90 17.00
C ARG A 418 -9.72 -21.10 16.62
N SER A 419 -10.08 -22.30 17.07
CA SER A 419 -9.42 -23.56 16.71
C SER A 419 -9.56 -23.93 15.22
N THR A 420 -10.54 -23.37 14.53
CA THR A 420 -10.78 -23.57 13.09
C THR A 420 -10.15 -22.48 12.21
N ILE A 421 -9.56 -21.45 12.83
CA ILE A 421 -8.95 -20.34 12.11
C ILE A 421 -7.60 -20.80 11.53
N GLU A 422 -7.59 -21.01 10.23
CA GLU A 422 -6.39 -21.35 9.48
C GLU A 422 -5.57 -20.11 9.08
N THR A 423 -4.27 -20.32 8.91
CA THR A 423 -3.36 -19.37 8.27
C THR A 423 -3.01 -19.85 6.87
N TYR A 424 -2.86 -18.91 5.95
CA TYR A 424 -2.65 -19.19 4.53
C TYR A 424 -1.23 -18.85 4.14
N THR A 425 -0.46 -19.84 3.68
CA THR A 425 0.97 -19.65 3.37
C THR A 425 1.19 -19.57 1.87
N ALA A 426 1.85 -18.52 1.40
CA ALA A 426 2.34 -18.33 0.04
C ALA A 426 3.87 -18.45 0.05
N SER A 427 4.42 -19.48 -0.62
CA SER A 427 5.86 -19.75 -0.67
C SER A 427 6.27 -20.42 -1.98
N GLU A 428 7.49 -20.19 -2.46
CA GLU A 428 8.06 -20.95 -3.58
C GLU A 428 8.30 -22.44 -3.24
N LYS A 429 8.34 -22.78 -1.95
CA LYS A 429 8.70 -24.12 -1.46
C LYS A 429 7.53 -25.11 -1.45
N GLN A 430 6.31 -24.69 -1.79
CA GLN A 430 5.09 -25.50 -1.67
C GLN A 430 4.06 -25.16 -2.77
N PRO A 431 3.07 -26.04 -3.04
CA PRO A 431 2.11 -25.85 -4.13
C PRO A 431 1.11 -24.70 -3.98
N ASN A 432 1.09 -23.97 -2.84
CA ASN A 432 0.26 -22.78 -2.59
C ASN A 432 -1.24 -22.94 -2.91
N VAL A 433 -1.83 -24.05 -2.45
CA VAL A 433 -3.28 -24.26 -2.54
C VAL A 433 -3.93 -23.76 -1.26
N TRP A 434 -4.75 -22.71 -1.36
CA TRP A 434 -5.47 -22.09 -0.25
C TRP A 434 -6.90 -22.59 -0.22
N LYS A 435 -7.22 -23.43 0.78
CA LYS A 435 -8.54 -24.02 0.98
C LYS A 435 -9.37 -23.13 1.89
N ILE A 436 -10.47 -22.58 1.37
CA ILE A 436 -11.44 -21.81 2.13
C ILE A 436 -12.55 -22.77 2.58
N ASN A 437 -12.53 -23.17 3.85
CA ASN A 437 -13.55 -24.02 4.45
C ASN A 437 -14.73 -23.14 4.92
N ILE A 438 -15.90 -23.36 4.34
CA ILE A 438 -17.14 -22.68 4.72
C ILE A 438 -17.89 -23.57 5.72
N PRO A 439 -18.18 -23.09 6.95
CA PRO A 439 -18.98 -23.85 7.90
C PRO A 439 -20.42 -24.01 7.41
N ASP A 440 -21.17 -24.88 8.08
CA ASP A 440 -22.60 -24.98 7.81
C ASP A 440 -23.33 -23.70 8.26
N LEU A 441 -23.85 -22.91 7.30
CA LEU A 441 -24.41 -21.59 7.55
C LEU A 441 -25.91 -21.47 7.19
N PHE A 442 -26.53 -22.52 6.66
CA PHE A 442 -27.87 -22.47 6.06
C PHE A 442 -28.75 -23.66 6.49
N PRO A 443 -29.29 -23.68 7.72
CA PRO A 443 -29.19 -22.65 8.77
C PRO A 443 -28.01 -22.86 9.71
N ILE A 444 -27.65 -21.84 10.49
CA ILE A 444 -26.72 -21.97 11.61
C ILE A 444 -27.36 -22.81 12.72
N THR A 445 -26.65 -23.89 13.08
CA THR A 445 -26.95 -24.80 14.19
C THR A 445 -25.84 -24.72 15.25
N LEU A 446 -25.97 -25.50 16.34
CA LEU A 446 -24.88 -25.65 17.33
C LEU A 446 -23.61 -26.27 16.73
N GLU A 447 -23.73 -27.02 15.65
CA GLU A 447 -22.63 -27.76 15.02
C GLU A 447 -21.86 -26.93 13.99
N SER A 448 -22.47 -25.84 13.49
CA SER A 448 -21.90 -24.90 12.51
C SER A 448 -20.54 -24.30 12.88
N GLY A 449 -20.13 -24.35 14.16
CA GLY A 449 -18.82 -23.89 14.63
C GLY A 449 -17.82 -25.00 14.94
N SER A 450 -18.20 -26.27 14.77
CA SER A 450 -17.41 -27.43 15.18
C SER A 450 -16.71 -28.09 13.98
N LEU A 451 -15.46 -28.52 14.17
CA LEU A 451 -14.67 -29.27 13.18
C LEU A 451 -15.32 -30.58 12.72
N ASN A 452 -16.35 -31.07 13.41
CA ASN A 452 -17.09 -32.28 13.02
C ASN A 452 -18.01 -32.07 11.82
N SER A 453 -18.24 -30.82 11.38
CA SER A 453 -19.04 -30.50 10.19
C SER A 453 -18.24 -30.55 8.87
N ALA A 454 -16.97 -30.96 8.92
CA ALA A 454 -16.06 -31.01 7.76
C ALA A 454 -15.30 -32.34 7.64
N LEU A 455 -15.87 -33.45 8.12
CA LEU A 455 -15.28 -34.80 8.05
C LEU A 455 -16.16 -35.81 7.31
#